data_AF-A0AAV6TM01-F1
#
_entry.id   AF-A0AAV6TM01-F1
#
_cell.length_a   1.000
_cell.length_b   1.000
_cell.length_c   1.000
_cell.angle_alpha   90.00
_cell.angle_beta   90.00
_cell.angle_gamma   90.00
#
_symmetry.space_group_name_H-M   'P 1'
#
loop_
_entity.id
_entity.type
_entity.pdbx_description
1 polymer ?
#
loop_
_entity_poly.entity_id
_entity_poly.type
_entity_poly.pdbx_seq_one_letter_code
_entity_poly.pdbx_strand_id
1 'polypeptide(L)'
;MAYPDYEKGIHLAVLYLQNRVRLIVLYSKPGNSCDDIVEALNNTIGVDYQEYISILAGDFNINMSTEDGKEFCEILREVYWLHLKTNPAHWTTRGGTTIDAVFASQDLKCCGVYESTFSYHIPLYGRL
;
A
#
# COMPACT_ATOMS: atom_id res chain seq x y z
N MET A 1 -24.49 12.74 5.50
CA MET A 1 -23.24 11.99 5.28
C MET A 1 -22.15 13.00 5.06
N ALA A 2 -21.17 13.10 5.95
CA ALA A 2 -19.96 13.87 5.67
C ALA A 2 -19.07 13.00 4.79
N TYR A 3 -18.63 13.51 3.64
CA TYR A 3 -17.56 12.87 2.89
C TYR A 3 -16.27 12.91 3.74
N PRO A 4 -15.39 11.90 3.65
CA PRO A 4 -14.10 11.95 4.31
C PRO A 4 -13.37 13.25 3.92
N ASP A 5 -12.78 13.95 4.88
CA ASP A 5 -11.94 15.10 4.60
C ASP A 5 -10.62 14.61 4.01
N TYR A 6 -10.57 14.46 2.69
CA TYR A 6 -9.38 14.04 1.94
C TYR A 6 -8.22 15.05 2.02
N GLU A 7 -8.44 16.21 2.64
CA GLU A 7 -7.38 17.20 2.86
C GLU A 7 -6.53 16.88 4.10
N LYS A 8 -6.87 15.85 4.90
CA LYS A 8 -6.13 15.51 6.13
C LYS A 8 -6.02 14.00 6.39
N GLY A 9 -4.78 13.57 6.66
CA GLY A 9 -4.49 12.29 7.32
C GLY A 9 -4.25 11.11 6.39
N ILE A 10 -4.63 9.93 6.87
CA ILE A 10 -4.48 8.63 6.22
C ILE A 10 -5.88 8.03 6.05
N HIS A 11 -6.18 7.60 4.84
CA HIS A 11 -7.46 7.03 4.48
C HIS A 11 -7.28 5.55 4.14
N LEU A 12 -8.05 4.71 4.82
CA LEU A 12 -8.04 3.27 4.61
C LEU A 12 -9.46 2.79 4.27
N ALA A 13 -9.54 1.86 3.32
CA ALA A 13 -10.73 1.07 3.06
C ALA A 13 -10.36 -0.41 3.10
N VAL A 14 -11.17 -1.21 3.80
CA VAL A 14 -10.99 -2.66 3.87
C VAL A 14 -12.17 -3.35 3.21
N LEU A 15 -11.88 -4.17 2.22
CA LEU A 15 -12.85 -4.95 1.46
C LEU A 15 -12.60 -6.43 1.75
N TYR A 16 -13.58 -7.08 2.35
CA TYR A 16 -13.57 -8.53 2.54
C TYR A 16 -14.21 -9.19 1.32
N LEU A 17 -13.43 -10.01 0.65
CA LEU A 17 -13.84 -10.76 -0.53
C LEU A 17 -14.09 -12.22 -0.18
N GLN A 18 -14.72 -12.94 -1.10
CA GLN A 18 -14.89 -14.39 -0.98
C GLN A 18 -13.53 -15.10 -0.81
N ASN A 19 -13.55 -16.31 -0.25
CA ASN A 19 -12.35 -17.15 -0.04
C ASN A 19 -11.32 -16.57 0.94
N ARG A 20 -11.77 -15.78 1.93
CA ARG A 20 -10.89 -15.17 2.95
C ARG A 20 -9.77 -14.32 2.33
N VAL A 21 -10.10 -13.56 1.29
CA VAL A 21 -9.20 -12.53 0.76
C VAL A 21 -9.65 -11.19 1.32
N ARG A 22 -8.71 -10.37 1.81
CA ARG A 22 -8.99 -8.97 2.15
C ARG A 22 -8.11 -8.03 1.33
N LEU A 23 -8.74 -7.02 0.75
CA LEU A 23 -8.08 -5.93 0.05
C LEU A 23 -8.14 -4.68 0.94
N ILE A 24 -6.97 -4.14 1.26
CA ILE A 24 -6.78 -2.93 2.04
C ILE A 24 -6.28 -1.87 1.07
N VAL A 25 -7.06 -0.81 0.88
CA VAL A 25 -6.70 0.32 0.02
C VAL A 25 -6.29 1.48 0.91
N LEU A 26 -5.09 2.01 0.69
CA LEU A 26 -4.51 3.08 1.49
C LEU A 26 -4.23 4.32 0.63
N TYR A 27 -4.56 5.49 1.16
CA TYR A 27 -4.02 6.76 0.69
C TYR A 27 -3.47 7.53 1.90
N SER A 28 -2.18 7.83 1.88
CA SER A 28 -1.53 8.70 2.88
C SER A 28 -1.20 10.02 2.24
N LYS A 29 -1.64 11.12 2.84
CA LYS A 29 -1.26 12.46 2.39
C LYS A 29 0.27 12.67 2.48
N PRO A 30 0.89 13.41 1.54
CA PRO A 30 2.30 13.81 1.69
C PRO A 30 2.59 14.46 3.04
N GLY A 31 3.67 14.03 3.68
CA GLY A 31 4.15 14.57 4.96
C GLY A 31 3.72 13.79 6.21
N ASN A 32 2.83 12.79 6.09
CA ASN A 32 2.65 11.80 7.16
C ASN A 32 3.91 10.93 7.28
N SER A 33 4.21 10.51 8.51
CA SER A 33 5.33 9.61 8.82
C SER A 33 4.96 8.13 8.65
N CYS A 34 5.99 7.27 8.66
CA CYS A 34 5.79 5.82 8.74
C CYS A 34 4.94 5.44 9.96
N ASP A 35 5.19 6.07 11.11
CA ASP A 35 4.49 5.79 12.37
C ASP A 35 2.99 6.11 12.27
N ASP A 36 2.64 7.23 11.61
CA ASP A 36 1.24 7.60 11.40
C ASP A 36 0.50 6.51 10.59
N ILE A 37 1.15 5.97 9.55
CA ILE A 37 0.59 4.89 8.70
C ILE A 37 0.43 3.60 9.49
N VAL A 38 1.43 3.24 10.28
CA VAL A 38 1.42 2.05 11.16
C VAL A 38 0.29 2.15 12.19
N GLU A 39 0.13 3.32 12.82
CA GLU A 39 -0.98 3.57 13.75
C GLU A 39 -2.34 3.40 13.06
N ALA A 40 -2.50 3.98 11.87
CA ALA A 40 -3.74 3.88 11.11
C ALA A 40 -4.07 2.43 10.70
N LEU A 41 -3.06 1.65 10.31
CA LEU A 41 -3.21 0.21 10.05
C LEU A 41 -3.64 -0.53 11.31
N ASN A 42 -2.95 -0.33 12.45
CA ASN A 42 -3.29 -0.98 13.71
C ASN A 42 -4.75 -0.73 14.14
N ASN A 43 -5.23 0.50 13.95
CA ASN A 43 -6.60 0.88 14.29
C ASN A 43 -7.66 0.31 13.33
N THR A 44 -7.28 -0.11 12.12
CA THR A 44 -8.25 -0.47 11.07
C THR A 44 -8.33 -1.97 10.80
N ILE A 45 -7.19 -2.65 10.67
CA ILE A 45 -7.15 -4.04 10.17
C ILE A 45 -6.96 -5.08 11.27
N GLY A 46 -6.73 -4.68 12.52
CA GLY A 46 -6.54 -5.60 13.65
C GLY A 46 -5.32 -6.52 13.48
N VAL A 47 -5.08 -7.46 14.41
CA VAL A 47 -3.92 -8.37 14.38
C VAL A 47 -4.17 -9.74 13.74
N ASP A 48 -5.32 -9.93 13.09
CA ASP A 48 -5.78 -11.21 12.51
C ASP A 48 -5.18 -11.53 11.12
N TYR A 49 -3.95 -11.07 10.86
CA TYR A 49 -3.25 -11.17 9.56
C TYR A 49 -3.17 -12.58 8.97
N GLN A 50 -3.23 -13.61 9.82
CA GLN A 50 -3.06 -15.01 9.43
C GLN A 50 -4.36 -15.67 8.96
N GLU A 51 -5.53 -15.07 9.20
CA GLU A 51 -6.80 -15.68 8.79
C GLU A 51 -7.15 -15.40 7.32
N TYR A 52 -6.58 -14.34 6.75
CA TYR A 52 -6.89 -13.83 5.42
C TYR A 52 -5.65 -13.74 4.52
N ILE A 53 -5.83 -14.07 3.23
CA ILE A 53 -4.91 -13.60 2.20
C ILE A 53 -5.09 -12.08 2.11
N SER A 54 -4.08 -11.33 2.53
CA SER A 54 -4.14 -9.88 2.68
C SER A 54 -3.37 -9.21 1.55
N ILE A 55 -3.98 -8.19 0.94
CA ILE A 55 -3.36 -7.33 -0.05
C ILE A 55 -3.52 -5.91 0.45
N LEU A 56 -2.41 -5.19 0.57
CA LEU A 56 -2.39 -3.77 0.88
C LEU A 56 -1.87 -3.03 -0.35
N ALA A 57 -2.68 -2.15 -0.92
CA ALA A 57 -2.31 -1.39 -2.10
C ALA A 57 -2.68 0.08 -1.93
N GLY A 58 -1.84 0.99 -2.42
CA GLY A 58 -2.09 2.40 -2.18
C GLY A 58 -0.99 3.34 -2.62
N ASP A 59 -1.27 4.63 -2.45
CA ASP A 59 -0.28 5.70 -2.46
C ASP A 59 0.09 6.01 -1.01
N PHE A 60 1.33 5.69 -0.65
CA PHE A 60 1.85 5.81 0.71
C PHE A 60 2.52 7.16 0.94
N ASN A 61 2.86 7.89 -0.13
CA ASN A 61 3.74 9.06 -0.08
C ASN A 61 5.06 8.84 0.69
N ILE A 62 5.50 7.58 0.81
CA ILE A 62 6.82 7.15 1.27
C ILE A 62 7.54 6.57 0.07
N ASN A 63 8.74 7.06 -0.25
CA ASN A 63 9.45 6.58 -1.43
C ASN A 63 10.13 5.25 -1.15
N MET A 64 9.60 4.15 -1.70
CA MET A 64 10.09 2.78 -1.50
C MET A 64 11.51 2.55 -2.03
N SER A 65 12.06 3.47 -2.82
CA SER A 65 13.43 3.39 -3.31
C SER A 65 14.48 3.98 -2.35
N THR A 66 14.07 4.64 -1.27
CA THR A 66 14.97 5.26 -0.27
C THR A 66 15.18 4.37 0.96
N GLU A 67 16.08 4.76 1.86
CA GLU A 67 16.30 4.02 3.11
C GLU A 67 15.06 4.00 3.99
N ASP A 68 14.40 5.14 4.18
CA ASP A 68 13.12 5.25 4.90
C ASP A 68 12.04 4.33 4.30
N GLY A 69 11.99 4.23 2.97
CA GLY A 69 11.08 3.32 2.28
C GLY A 69 11.39 1.85 2.53
N LYS A 70 12.68 1.48 2.62
CA LYS A 70 13.07 0.11 2.99
C LYS A 70 12.70 -0.20 4.43
N GLU A 71 12.93 0.72 5.37
CA GLU A 71 12.52 0.56 6.76
C GLU A 71 11.01 0.36 6.87
N PHE A 72 10.22 1.15 6.14
CA PHE A 72 8.78 0.97 6.07
C PHE A 72 8.37 -0.42 5.52
N CYS A 73 9.06 -0.89 4.47
CA CYS A 73 8.84 -2.24 3.93
C CYS A 73 9.16 -3.33 4.95
N GLU A 74 10.22 -3.15 5.75
CA GLU A 74 10.61 -4.07 6.82
C GLU A 74 9.57 -4.12 7.94
N ILE A 75 9.01 -2.97 8.34
CA ILE A 75 7.90 -2.91 9.31
C ILE A 75 6.69 -3.70 8.80
N LEU A 76 6.28 -3.48 7.54
CA LEU A 76 5.16 -4.22 6.94
C LEU A 76 5.42 -5.72 6.88
N ARG A 77 6.66 -6.11 6.60
CA ARG A 77 7.08 -7.51 6.55
C ARG A 77 7.03 -8.18 7.93
N GLU A 78 7.63 -7.57 8.94
CA GLU A 78 7.82 -8.16 10.27
C GLU A 78 6.55 -8.09 11.15
N VAL A 79 5.79 -7.00 11.08
CA VAL A 79 4.62 -6.78 11.93
C VAL A 79 3.34 -7.31 11.28
N TYR A 80 3.19 -7.12 9.97
CA TYR A 80 1.94 -7.38 9.24
C TYR A 80 2.02 -8.62 8.34
N TRP A 81 3.19 -9.26 8.23
CA TRP A 81 3.45 -10.36 7.28
C TRP A 81 3.13 -9.97 5.83
N LEU A 82 3.31 -8.69 5.49
CA LEU A 82 3.01 -8.13 4.18
C LEU A 82 4.31 -7.84 3.43
N HIS A 83 4.56 -8.57 2.36
CA HIS A 83 5.76 -8.43 1.56
C HIS A 83 5.54 -7.49 0.38
N LEU A 84 6.48 -6.59 0.10
CA LEU A 84 6.46 -5.73 -1.08
C LEU A 84 6.43 -6.59 -2.36
N LYS A 85 5.49 -6.29 -3.26
CA LYS A 85 5.30 -7.00 -4.53
C LYS A 85 5.62 -6.12 -5.75
N THR A 86 5.60 -4.80 -5.60
CA THR A 86 6.11 -3.88 -6.63
C THR A 86 7.64 -3.80 -6.58
N ASN A 87 8.29 -3.56 -7.72
CA ASN A 87 9.73 -3.37 -7.75
C ASN A 87 10.07 -1.94 -7.29
N PRO A 88 10.81 -1.74 -6.17
CA PRO A 88 11.14 -0.41 -5.68
C PRO A 88 12.01 0.41 -6.65
N ALA A 89 12.70 -0.25 -7.58
CA ALA A 89 13.50 0.39 -8.63
C ALA A 89 12.67 0.94 -9.81
N HIS A 90 11.38 0.61 -9.90
CA HIS A 90 10.50 1.12 -10.96
C HIS A 90 9.65 2.27 -10.43
N TRP A 91 9.68 3.39 -11.14
CA TRP A 91 8.89 4.56 -10.76
C TRP A 91 7.40 4.27 -10.86
N THR A 92 6.65 4.81 -9.89
CA THR A 92 5.19 4.82 -9.90
C THR A 92 4.63 6.21 -10.16
N THR A 93 5.49 7.22 -10.31
CA THR A 93 5.11 8.56 -10.75
C THR A 93 5.97 9.03 -11.90
N ARG A 94 5.45 9.99 -12.67
CA ARG A 94 6.20 10.65 -13.76
C ARG A 94 7.35 11.52 -13.27
N GLY A 95 7.36 11.91 -12.00
CA GLY A 95 8.47 12.65 -11.38
C GLY A 95 9.59 11.76 -10.87
N GLY A 96 9.52 10.45 -11.09
CA GLY A 96 10.60 9.52 -10.75
C GLY A 96 10.60 9.04 -9.31
N THR A 97 9.43 9.04 -8.65
CA THR A 97 9.27 8.49 -7.30
C THR A 97 8.55 7.15 -7.33
N THR A 98 8.79 6.33 -6.29
CA THR A 98 8.15 5.03 -6.09
C THR A 98 7.33 5.09 -4.79
N ILE A 99 6.22 5.82 -4.81
CA ILE A 99 5.38 6.08 -3.62
C ILE A 99 4.10 5.26 -3.59
N ASP A 100 3.72 4.69 -4.73
CA ASP A 100 2.63 3.74 -4.85
C ASP A 100 3.20 2.33 -4.72
N ALA A 101 2.52 1.46 -3.96
CA ALA A 101 3.00 0.10 -3.76
C ALA A 101 1.88 -0.91 -3.59
N VAL A 102 2.23 -2.17 -3.82
CA VAL A 102 1.40 -3.33 -3.48
C VAL A 102 2.21 -4.21 -2.54
N PHE A 103 1.62 -4.56 -1.40
CA PHE A 103 2.10 -5.56 -0.48
C PHE A 103 1.10 -6.70 -0.38
N ALA A 104 1.58 -7.92 -0.15
CA ALA A 104 0.70 -9.07 0.04
C ALA A 104 1.28 -10.11 0.99
N SER A 105 0.41 -10.84 1.70
CA SER A 105 0.79 -11.91 2.62
C SER A 105 1.18 -13.21 1.92
N GLN A 106 0.93 -13.31 0.61
CA GLN A 106 1.34 -14.41 -0.25
C GLN A 106 1.92 -13.85 -1.56
N ASP A 107 2.61 -14.69 -2.32
CA ASP A 107 3.09 -14.30 -3.65
C ASP A 107 1.92 -14.07 -4.62
N LEU A 108 2.06 -13.00 -5.42
CA LEU A 108 1.15 -12.70 -6.51
C LEU A 108 1.67 -13.37 -7.78
N LYS A 109 0.78 -13.91 -8.62
CA LYS A 109 1.14 -14.48 -9.93
C LYS A 109 1.82 -13.45 -10.83
N CYS A 110 1.41 -12.19 -10.73
CA CYS A 110 2.11 -11.06 -11.32
C CYS A 110 1.81 -9.77 -10.55
N CYS A 111 2.76 -8.84 -10.58
CA CYS A 111 2.58 -7.46 -10.12
C CYS A 111 3.49 -6.55 -10.95
N GLY A 112 3.03 -5.34 -11.27
CA GLY A 112 3.81 -4.42 -12.08
C GLY A 112 3.13 -3.08 -12.33
N VAL A 113 3.76 -2.28 -13.17
CA VAL A 113 3.27 -0.99 -13.63
C VAL A 113 2.59 -1.14 -14.99
N TYR A 114 1.49 -0.44 -15.20
CA TYR A 114 0.81 -0.32 -16.49
C TYR A 114 1.02 1.09 -17.02
N GLU A 115 1.75 1.23 -18.13
CA GLU A 115 2.00 2.54 -18.73
C GLU A 115 0.70 3.20 -19.19
N SER A 116 0.44 4.40 -18.67
CA SER A 116 -0.76 5.17 -18.95
C SER A 116 -0.44 6.67 -19.03
N THR A 117 -1.20 7.39 -19.85
CA THR A 117 -1.04 8.84 -20.05
C THR A 117 -2.06 9.72 -19.33
N PHE A 118 -2.99 9.11 -18.62
CA PHE A 118 -4.13 9.83 -18.04
C PHE A 118 -3.86 10.40 -16.64
N SER A 119 -2.73 10.08 -16.02
CA SER A 119 -2.38 10.52 -14.67
C SER A 119 -0.88 10.77 -14.51
N TYR A 120 -0.54 11.56 -13.49
CA TYR A 120 0.81 11.70 -12.98
C TYR A 120 1.31 10.41 -12.29
N HIS A 121 0.41 9.69 -11.63
CA HIS A 121 0.66 8.36 -11.07
C HIS A 121 0.53 7.31 -12.18
N ILE A 122 1.39 6.31 -12.13
CA ILE A 122 1.44 5.19 -13.07
C ILE A 122 0.61 4.06 -12.45
N PRO A 123 -0.46 3.59 -13.11
CA PRO A 123 -1.30 2.53 -12.57
C PRO A 123 -0.51 1.27 -12.23
N LEU A 124 -0.83 0.66 -11.09
CA LEU A 124 -0.31 -0.63 -10.67
C LEU A 124 -1.33 -1.74 -10.99
N TYR A 125 -0.83 -2.92 -11.34
CA TYR A 125 -1.65 -4.12 -11.46
C TYR A 125 -1.08 -5.26 -10.62
N GLY A 126 -1.96 -6.18 -10.22
CA GLY A 126 -1.62 -7.40 -9.50
C GLY A 126 -2.59 -8.52 -9.85
N ARG A 127 -2.11 -9.76 -9.81
CA ARG A 127 -2.94 -10.97 -10.01
C ARG A 127 -2.69 -11.96 -8.90
N LEU A 128 -3.77 -12.34 -8.21
CA LEU A 128 -3.80 -13.46 -7.26
C LEU A 128 -3.76 -14.82 -7.96
#